data_AF-A0A9E3QER6-F1
#
_entry.id   AF-A0A9E3QER6-F1
#
_cell.length_a   1.000
_cell.length_b   1.000
_cell.length_c   1.000
_cell.angle_alpha   90.00
_cell.angle_beta   90.00
_cell.angle_gamma   90.00
#
_symmetry.space_group_name_H-M   'P 1'
#
loop_
_entity.id
_entity.type
_entity.pdbx_description
1 polymer ?
#
loop_
_entity_poly.entity_id
_entity_poly.type
_entity_poly.pdbx_seq_one_letter_code
_entity_poly.pdbx_strand_id
1 'polypeptide(L)' 'MPMPTARIPVKLHRQVSLIRTADPILAEELLARKSLARLIAGRLSEAVLLVRPEEEDAILDELRRMGHTPRIIR' A
#
# COMPACT_ATOMS: atom_id res chain seq x y z
N MET A 1 -31.17 -6.19 28.72
CA MET A 1 -30.29 -5.00 28.54
C MET A 1 -29.75 -5.04 27.12
N PRO A 2 -29.82 -3.95 26.33
CA PRO A 2 -29.11 -3.91 25.06
C PRO A 2 -27.60 -3.81 25.34
N MET A 3 -26.82 -4.69 24.72
CA MET A 3 -25.36 -4.66 24.84
C MET A 3 -24.81 -3.41 24.12
N PRO A 4 -23.80 -2.73 24.68
CA PRO A 4 -23.17 -1.61 24.00
C PRO A 4 -22.53 -2.09 22.70
N THR A 5 -23.01 -1.59 21.56
CA THR A 5 -22.40 -1.82 20.25
C THR A 5 -20.99 -1.22 20.26
N ALA A 6 -19.98 -2.06 20.49
CA ALA A 6 -18.59 -1.65 20.40
C ALA A 6 -18.31 -1.19 18.97
N ARG A 7 -18.12 0.12 18.78
CA ARG A 7 -17.71 0.67 17.49
C ARG A 7 -16.25 0.30 17.24
N ILE A 8 -16.01 -0.54 16.24
CA ILE A 8 -14.65 -0.83 15.77
C ILE A 8 -14.14 0.42 15.04
N PRO A 9 -13.02 1.03 15.47
CA PRO A 9 -12.43 2.13 14.73
C PRO A 9 -11.91 1.61 13.40
N VAL A 10 -12.52 2.05 12.29
CA VAL A 10 -12.12 1.67 10.93
C VAL A 10 -11.49 2.85 10.22
N LYS A 11 -10.40 2.60 9.48
CA LYS A 11 -9.84 3.55 8.51
C LYS A 11 -10.34 3.18 7.12
N LEU A 12 -11.12 4.08 6.52
CA LEU A 12 -11.61 3.91 5.16
C LEU A 12 -10.73 4.72 4.20
N HIS A 13 -9.98 4.01 3.37
CA HIS A 13 -9.30 4.60 2.21
C HIS A 13 -10.22 4.48 1.00
N ARG A 14 -10.49 5.60 0.32
CA ARG A 14 -11.25 5.63 -0.94
C ARG A 14 -10.29 5.93 -2.08
N GLN A 15 -10.58 5.34 -3.25
CA GLN A 15 -9.80 5.55 -4.48
C GLN A 15 -8.32 5.30 -4.23
N VAL A 16 -7.97 4.04 -3.95
CA VAL A 16 -6.58 3.61 -3.78
C VAL A 16 -6.35 2.38 -4.62
N SER A 17 -5.16 2.26 -5.16
CA SER A 17 -4.69 1.09 -5.88
C SER A 17 -3.97 0.16 -4.91
N LEU A 18 -4.16 -1.15 -5.06
CA LEU A 18 -3.47 -2.15 -4.27
C LEU A 18 -2.29 -2.69 -5.08
N ILE A 19 -1.08 -2.49 -4.56
CA ILE A 19 0.13 -3.04 -5.16
C ILE A 19 0.62 -4.17 -4.27
N ARG A 20 0.72 -5.37 -4.87
CA ARG A 20 1.38 -6.50 -4.24
C ARG A 20 2.86 -6.53 -4.62
N THR A 21 3.71 -6.50 -3.60
CA THR A 21 5.16 -6.72 -3.73
C THR A 21 5.47 -8.21 -3.85
N ALA A 22 6.67 -8.54 -4.33
CA ALA A 22 7.11 -9.93 -4.44
C ALA A 22 7.16 -10.62 -3.07
N ASP A 23 7.64 -9.90 -2.06
CA ASP A 23 7.82 -10.36 -0.69
C ASP A 23 7.64 -9.20 0.32
N PRO A 24 7.57 -9.50 1.63
CA PRO A 24 7.46 -8.48 2.68
C PRO A 24 8.67 -7.55 2.81
N ILE A 25 9.88 -8.03 2.52
CA ILE A 25 11.12 -7.26 2.66
C ILE A 25 11.08 -6.06 1.71
N LEU A 26 10.66 -6.30 0.46
CA LEU A 26 10.49 -5.23 -0.51
C LEU A 26 9.47 -4.18 -0.04
N ALA A 27 8.37 -4.59 0.58
CA ALA A 27 7.40 -3.63 1.12
C ALA A 27 8.02 -2.73 2.22
N GLU A 28 8.85 -3.31 3.08
CA GLU A 28 9.59 -2.57 4.11
C GLU A 28 10.63 -1.62 3.50
N GLU A 29 11.38 -2.05 2.48
CA GLU A 29 12.36 -1.21 1.79
C GLU A 29 11.71 0.03 1.15
N LEU A 30 10.52 -0.13 0.56
CA LEU A 30 9.78 0.99 -0.03
C LEU A 30 9.33 1.98 1.04
N LEU A 31 8.86 1.48 2.19
CA LEU A 31 8.44 2.31 3.33
C LEU A 31 9.62 3.00 4.03
N ALA A 32 10.80 2.39 4.03
CA ALA A 32 12.02 2.97 4.60
C ALA A 32 12.56 4.13 3.74
N ARG A 33 12.28 4.14 2.44
CA ARG A 33 12.70 5.21 1.51
C ARG A 33 11.69 6.36 1.55
N LYS A 34 12.08 7.49 2.15
CA LYS A 34 11.22 8.69 2.31
C LYS A 34 10.58 9.20 1.00
N SER A 35 11.24 9.04 -0.14
CA SER A 35 10.67 9.41 -1.44
C SER A 35 9.47 8.54 -1.81
N LEU A 36 9.57 7.22 -1.61
CA LEU A 36 8.55 6.23 -1.99
C LEU A 36 7.46 6.08 -0.94
N ALA A 37 7.82 6.18 0.34
CA ALA A 37 6.86 6.18 1.45
C ALA A 37 5.79 7.27 1.32
N ARG A 38 6.11 8.41 0.69
CA ARG A 38 5.14 9.49 0.43
C ARG A 38 4.08 9.14 -0.61
N LEU A 39 4.37 8.19 -1.49
CA LEU A 39 3.47 7.69 -2.54
C LEU A 39 2.49 6.64 -1.98
N ILE A 40 2.81 6.07 -0.82
CA ILE A 40 2.07 5.00 -0.17
C ILE A 40 1.08 5.60 0.84
N ALA A 41 -0.21 5.35 0.64
CA ALA A 41 -1.28 5.76 1.55
C ALA A 41 -1.35 4.89 2.82
N GLY A 42 -0.84 3.66 2.76
CA GLY A 42 -0.77 2.75 3.90
C GLY A 42 -0.36 1.32 3.51
N ARG A 43 -0.29 0.43 4.50
CA ARG A 43 -0.03 -1.00 4.31
C ARG A 43 -1.26 -1.79 4.71
N LEU A 44 -1.78 -2.61 3.80
CA LEU A 44 -2.95 -3.47 4.06
C LEU A 44 -2.54 -4.83 4.63
N SER A 45 -1.38 -5.35 4.20
CA SER A 45 -0.76 -6.56 4.73
C SER A 45 0.75 -6.53 4.49
N GLU A 46 1.48 -7.55 4.95
CA GLU A 46 2.93 -7.59 4.84
C GLU A 46 3.46 -7.35 3.40
N ALA A 47 2.77 -7.83 2.37
CA ALA A 47 3.20 -7.65 0.98
C ALA A 47 2.21 -6.81 0.14
N VAL A 48 1.26 -6.11 0.76
CA VAL A 48 0.25 -5.32 0.03
C VAL A 48 0.23 -3.88 0.53
N LEU A 49 0.52 -2.97 -0.39
CA LEU A 49 0.56 -1.53 -0.18
C LEU A 49 -0.66 -0.86 -0.81
N LEU A 50 -1.20 0.14 -0.10
CA LEU A 50 -2.22 1.05 -0.59
C LEU A 50 -1.50 2.24 -1.21
N VAL A 51 -1.75 2.51 -2.48
CA VAL A 51 -1.12 3.58 -3.24
C VAL A 51 -2.21 4.52 -3.74
N ARG A 52 -1.93 5.82 -3.75
CA ARG A 52 -2.88 6.78 -4.33
C ARG A 52 -2.87 6.66 -5.86
N PRO A 53 -4.03 6.75 -6.55
CA PRO A 53 -4.11 6.59 -8.00
C PRO A 53 -3.18 7.55 -8.75
N GLU A 54 -3.04 8.78 -8.25
CA GLU A 54 -2.14 9.78 -8.84
C GLU A 54 -0.64 9.41 -8.74
N GLU A 55 -0.27 8.50 -7.84
CA GLU A 55 1.11 8.05 -7.64
C GLU A 55 1.37 6.62 -8.17
N GLU A 56 0.35 5.97 -8.76
CA GLU A 56 0.43 4.58 -9.23
C GLU A 56 1.55 4.39 -10.25
N ASP A 57 1.60 5.24 -11.28
CA ASP A 57 2.62 5.13 -12.32
C ASP A 57 4.03 5.38 -11.76
N ALA A 58 4.16 6.36 -10.86
CA ALA A 58 5.44 6.72 -10.25
C ALA A 58 6.04 5.56 -9.43
N ILE A 59 5.22 4.86 -8.64
CA ILE A 59 5.69 3.73 -7.84
C ILE A 59 5.96 2.49 -8.71
N LEU A 60 5.18 2.25 -9.76
CA LEU A 60 5.40 1.14 -10.69
C LEU A 60 6.69 1.31 -11.47
N ASP A 61 6.99 2.52 -11.92
CA ASP A 61 8.23 2.82 -12.64
C ASP A 61 9.45 2.67 -11.74
N GLU A 62 9.37 3.10 -10.48
CA GLU A 62 10.47 2.88 -9.55
C GLU A 62 10.69 1.39 -9.25
N LEU A 63 9.61 0.64 -9.04
CA LEU A 63 9.69 -0.81 -8.82
C LEU A 63 10.32 -1.54 -10.01
N ARG A 64 9.98 -1.12 -11.24
CA ARG A 64 10.62 -1.64 -12.46
C ARG A 64 12.10 -1.30 -12.52
N ARG A 65 12.51 -0.07 -12.16
CA ARG A 65 13.92 0.34 -12.09
C ARG A 65 14.72 -0.45 -11.05
N MET A 66 14.06 -0.84 -9.95
CA MET A 66 14.63 -1.71 -8.92
C MET A 66 14.71 -3.19 -9.35
N GLY A 67 14.23 -3.54 -10.54
CA GLY A 67 14.25 -4.91 -11.06
C GLY A 67 13.09 -5.78 -10.58
N HIS A 68 12.05 -5.17 -10.00
CA HIS A 68 10.87 -5.90 -9.52
C HIS A 68 9.73 -5.87 -10.53
N THR A 69 8.87 -6.89 -10.46
CA THR A 69 7.64 -6.98 -11.28
C THR A 69 6.41 -6.85 -10.38
N PRO A 70 5.97 -5.62 -10.07
CA PRO A 70 4.80 -5.41 -9.23
C PRO A 70 3.53 -5.91 -9.89
N ARG A 71 2.60 -6.41 -9.07
CA ARG A 71 1.25 -6.77 -9.53
C ARG A 71 0.23 -5.81 -8.96
N ILE A 72 -0.52 -5.17 -9.85
CA ILE A 72 -1.67 -4.35 -9.48
C ILE A 72 -2.84 -5.30 -9.21
N ILE A 73 -3.42 -5.17 -8.02
CA ILE A 73 -4.65 -5.85 -7.63
C ILE A 73 -5.76 -4.81 -7.70
N ARG A 74 -6.78 -5.08 -8.52
CA ARG A 74 -7.98 -4.24 -8.65
C ARG A 74 -9.13 -4.84 -7.85
#